data_AF-A0A8H7QD51-F1
#
_entry.id   AF-A0A8H7QD51-F1
#
_cell.length_a   1.000
_cell.length_b   1.000
_cell.length_c   1.000
_cell.angle_alpha   90.00
_cell.angle_beta   90.00
_cell.angle_gamma   90.00
#
_symmetry.space_group_name_H-M   'P 1'
#
loop_
_entity.id
_entity.type
_entity.pdbx_description
1 polymer ?
#
loop_
_entity_poly.entity_id
_entity_poly.type
_entity_poly.pdbx_seq_one_letter_code
_entity_poly.pdbx_strand_id
1 'polypeptide(L)' 'MYLMYYLNNEGERVYTLKKTDPKGLPTKSAHPARFSPDDKFSRQRVTIKKRYNILLTQLPARPY' A
#
# COMPACT_ATOMS: atom_id res chain seq x y z
N MET A 1 -2.65 4.31 -14.49
CA MET A 1 -1.42 5.09 -14.22
C MET A 1 -0.21 4.28 -14.65
N TYR A 2 0.73 4.91 -15.34
CA TYR A 2 1.91 4.22 -15.90
C TYR A 2 3.09 4.17 -14.94
N LEU A 3 3.16 5.09 -13.97
CA LEU A 3 4.25 5.13 -13.01
C LEU A 3 4.12 3.98 -12.01
N MET A 4 5.13 3.11 -12.03
CA MET A 4 5.27 1.95 -11.15
C MET A 4 6.48 2.15 -10.24
N TYR A 5 6.60 1.33 -9.20
CA TYR A 5 7.78 1.25 -8.35
C TYR A 5 8.02 -0.15 -7.79
N TYR A 6 9.26 -0.41 -7.37
CA TYR A 6 9.63 -1.52 -6.50
C TYR A 6 10.48 -1.01 -5.33
N LEU A 7 10.71 -1.86 -4.32
CA LEU A 7 11.56 -1.51 -3.17
C LEU A 7 12.97 -2.05 -3.39
N ASN A 8 13.98 -1.21 -3.23
CA ASN A 8 15.38 -1.65 -3.20
C ASN A 8 15.69 -2.37 -1.85
N ASN A 9 16.92 -2.84 -1.69
CA ASN A 9 17.33 -3.53 -0.45
C ASN A 9 17.34 -2.60 0.77
N GLU A 10 17.36 -1.29 0.57
CA GLU A 10 17.33 -0.25 1.62
C GLU A 10 15.89 0.16 1.98
N GLY A 11 14.88 -0.38 1.28
CA GLY A 11 13.46 -0.07 1.50
C GLY A 11 12.97 1.21 0.80
N GLU A 12 13.77 1.78 -0.09
CA GLU A 12 13.44 2.97 -0.87
C GLU A 12 12.68 2.61 -2.15
N ARG A 13 11.87 3.55 -2.65
CA ARG A 13 11.11 3.36 -3.89
C ARG A 13 11.97 3.68 -5.10
N VAL A 14 12.19 2.68 -5.97
CA VAL A 14 12.77 2.89 -7.29
C VAL A 14 11.64 2.93 -8.33
N TYR A 15 11.48 4.09 -8.97
CA TYR A 15 10.42 4.32 -9.95
C TYR A 15 10.78 3.75 -11.32
N THR A 16 9.76 3.26 -12.02
CA THR A 16 9.91 2.67 -13.36
C THR A 16 8.57 2.68 -14.10
N LEU A 17 8.63 2.53 -15.42
CA LEU A 17 7.45 2.28 -16.26
C LEU A 17 7.25 0.79 -16.55
N LYS A 18 8.25 -0.05 -16.22
CA LYS A 18 8.20 -1.50 -16.43
C LYS A 18 7.23 -2.16 -15.45
N LYS A 19 6.58 -3.24 -15.91
CA LYS A 19 5.66 -4.06 -15.09
C LYS A 19 6.38 -5.09 -14.22
N THR A 20 7.66 -5.30 -14.46
CA THR A 20 8.52 -6.23 -13.72
C THR A 20 9.75 -5.50 -13.18
N ASP A 21 10.18 -5.90 -11.99
CA ASP A 21 11.42 -5.42 -11.37
C ASP A 21 12.64 -6.19 -11.93
N PRO A 22 13.88 -5.81 -11.57
CA PRO A 22 15.08 -6.52 -12.02
C PRO A 22 15.18 -7.98 -11.57
N LYS A 23 14.41 -8.41 -10.56
CA LYS A 23 14.33 -9.78 -10.05
C LYS A 23 13.18 -10.58 -10.69
N GLY A 24 12.44 -9.98 -11.62
CA GLY A 24 11.28 -10.59 -12.29
C GLY A 24 9.97 -10.52 -11.51
N LEU A 25 9.92 -9.86 -10.36
CA LEU A 25 8.70 -9.67 -9.56
C LEU A 25 7.83 -8.53 -10.12
N PRO A 26 6.51 -8.58 -9.94
CA PRO A 26 5.61 -7.52 -10.42
C PRO A 26 5.82 -6.20 -9.67
N THR A 27 5.89 -5.09 -10.41
CA THR A 27 5.98 -3.75 -9.84
C THR A 27 4.63 -3.24 -9.33
N LYS A 28 4.65 -2.32 -8.37
CA LYS A 28 3.46 -1.73 -7.74
C LYS A 28 3.14 -0.36 -8.35
N SER A 29 1.86 0.02 -8.37
CA SER A 29 1.46 1.38 -8.78
C SER A 29 2.05 2.41 -7.81
N ALA A 30 2.68 3.46 -8.33
CA ALA A 30 3.18 4.57 -7.52
C ALA A 30 2.05 5.43 -6.92
N HIS A 31 0.86 5.37 -7.51
CA HIS A 31 -0.28 6.17 -7.11
C HIS A 31 -1.18 5.39 -6.14
N PRO A 32 -1.74 6.06 -5.12
CA PRO A 32 -2.66 5.43 -4.18
C PRO A 32 -3.99 5.05 -4.87
N ALA A 33 -4.73 4.14 -4.24
CA ALA A 33 -6.10 3.86 -4.65
C ALA A 33 -6.97 5.12 -4.55
N ARG A 34 -7.91 5.29 -5.48
CA ARG A 34 -8.82 6.44 -5.51
C ARG A 34 -9.67 6.47 -4.22
N PHE A 35 -9.72 7.62 -3.58
CA PHE A 35 -10.67 7.86 -2.49
C PHE A 35 -12.09 8.06 -3.01
N SER A 36 -13.07 7.48 -2.33
CA SER A 36 -14.50 7.65 -2.62
C SER A 36 -15.23 7.92 -1.31
N PRO A 37 -16.02 8.99 -1.20
CA PRO A 37 -16.86 9.21 -0.03
C PRO A 37 -17.90 8.10 0.18
N ASP A 38 -18.53 7.62 -0.91
CA ASP A 38 -19.43 6.47 -0.91
C ASP A 38 -18.65 5.14 -1.01
N ASP A 39 -17.85 4.85 0.01
CA ASP A 39 -17.10 3.60 0.05
C ASP A 39 -17.95 2.43 0.60
N LYS A 40 -18.62 1.75 -0.33
CA LYS A 40 -19.46 0.57 -0.09
C LYS A 40 -18.73 -0.60 0.59
N PHE A 41 -17.39 -0.65 0.49
CA PHE A 41 -16.58 -1.73 1.06
C PHE A 41 -15.83 -1.33 2.35
N SER A 42 -16.22 -0.22 2.96
CA SER A 42 -15.62 0.30 4.20
C SER A 42 -15.66 -0.72 5.34
N ARG A 43 -16.78 -1.41 5.54
CA ARG A 43 -16.96 -2.44 6.58
C ARG A 43 -15.93 -3.56 6.43
N GLN A 44 -15.79 -4.11 5.23
CA GLN A 44 -14.87 -5.21 4.91
C GLN A 44 -13.42 -4.79 5.15
N ARG A 45 -13.05 -3.58 4.73
CA ARG A 45 -11.71 -3.05 4.96
C ARG A 45 -11.38 -2.92 6.45
N VAL A 46 -12.32 -2.43 7.25
CA VAL A 46 -12.14 -2.31 8.72
C VAL A 46 -12.06 -3.69 9.37
N THR A 47 -12.92 -4.64 8.99
CA THR A 47 -12.91 -6.01 9.53
C THR A 47 -11.58 -6.73 9.27
N ILE A 48 -11.02 -6.61 8.07
CA ILE A 48 -9.71 -7.19 7.73
C ILE A 48 -8.61 -6.55 8.59
N LYS A 49 -8.58 -5.21 8.69
CA LYS A 49 -7.59 -4.52 9.54
C LYS A 49 -7.67 -4.96 11.00
N LYS A 50 -8.88 -5.13 11.54
CA LYS A 50 -9.10 -5.62 12.91
C LYS A 50 -8.54 -7.03 13.11
N ARG A 51 -8.75 -7.94 12.15
CA ARG A 51 -8.27 -9.33 12.21
C ARG A 51 -6.75 -9.42 12.30
N TYR A 52 -6.03 -8.53 11.61
CA TYR A 52 -4.57 -8.50 11.62
C TYR A 52 -3.98 -7.55 12.67
N ASN A 53 -4.79 -7.00 13.58
CA ASN A 53 -4.35 -6.06 14.62
C ASN A 53 -3.59 -4.82 14.08
N ILE A 54 -3.99 -4.33 12.91
CA ILE A 54 -3.38 -3.17 12.24
C ILE A 54 -4.30 -1.93 12.22
N LEU A 55 -5.36 -1.91 13.03
CA LEU A 55 -6.11 -0.66 13.25
C LEU A 55 -5.23 0.32 14.03
N LEU A 56 -5.35 1.61 13.73
CA LEU A 56 -4.59 2.65 14.44
C LEU A 56 -4.84 2.63 15.95
N THR A 57 -6.03 2.25 16.38
CA THR A 57 -6.41 2.10 17.80
C THR A 57 -5.81 0.86 18.46
N GLN A 58 -5.25 -0.07 17.70
CA GLN A 58 -4.59 -1.30 18.19
C GLN A 58 -3.06 -1.19 18.17
N LEU A 59 -2.50 -0.18 17.49
CA LEU A 59 -1.08 0.08 17.39
C LEU A 59 -0.62 1.05 18.49
N PRO A 60 0.67 1.04 18.88
CA PRO A 60 1.20 2.03 19.82
C PRO A 60 0.97 3.45 19.30
N ALA A 61 0.78 4.39 20.23
CA ALA A 61 0.66 5.80 19.89
C ALA A 61 1.89 6.25 19.09
N ARG A 62 1.67 7.05 18.03
CA ARG A 62 2.79 7.61 17.28
C ARG A 62 3.60 8.52 18.21
N PRO A 63 4.93 8.40 18.25
CA PRO A 63 5.77 9.33 18.99
C PRO A 63 5.57 10.74 18.42
N TYR A 64 5.59 11.74 19.31
CA TYR A 64 5.53 13.16 18.96
C TYR A 64 6.88 13.65 18.43
#